data_AF-A0A2E7SAC5-F1
#
_entry.id   AF-A0A2E7SAC5-F1
#
_cell.length_a   1.000
_cell.length_b   1.000
_cell.length_c   1.000
_cell.angle_alpha   90.00
_cell.angle_beta   90.00
_cell.angle_gamma   90.00
#
_symmetry.space_group_name_H-M   'P 1'
#
loop_
_entity.id
_entity.type
_entity.pdbx_description
1 polymer ?
#
loop_
_entity_poly.entity_id
_entity_poly.type
_entity_poly.pdbx_seq_one_letter_code
_entity_poly.pdbx_strand_id
1 'polypeptide(L)' 'MTTVIPAYGRDYKSAAAAKKDWKDGKDFIIADLSNPYDGKPCSIRDGLKVTIRYNKLQKITTA' A
#
# COMPACT_ATOMS: atom_id res chain seq x y z
N MET A 1 4.56 6.36 -9.87
CA MET A 1 4.51 6.14 -8.41
C MET A 1 3.42 5.13 -8.19
N THR A 2 3.76 3.94 -7.72
CA THR A 2 2.82 2.81 -7.72
C THR A 2 1.81 2.98 -6.60
N THR A 3 0.53 2.83 -6.92
CA THR A 3 -0.53 2.85 -5.91
C THR A 3 -0.68 1.47 -5.30
N VAL A 4 -0.79 1.41 -3.98
CA VAL A 4 -0.97 0.16 -3.23
C VAL A 4 -2.12 0.27 -2.24
N ILE A 5 -2.72 -0.88 -1.94
CA ILE A 5 -3.81 -1.03 -0.97
C ILE A 5 -3.43 -2.05 0.09
N PRO A 6 -3.99 -1.99 1.31
CA PRO A 6 -3.64 -2.94 2.34
C PRO A 6 -4.06 -4.36 1.93
N ALA A 7 -3.18 -5.34 2.16
CA ALA A 7 -3.48 -6.74 1.85
C ALA A 7 -4.31 -7.42 2.95
N TYR A 8 -4.99 -8.51 2.56
CA TYR A 8 -5.71 -9.42 3.47
C TYR A 8 -6.86 -8.78 4.26
N GLY A 9 -7.62 -7.89 3.60
CA GLY A 9 -8.79 -7.24 4.22
C GLY A 9 -8.45 -6.21 5.30
N ARG A 10 -7.18 -5.85 5.44
CA ARG A 10 -6.77 -4.76 6.33
C ARG A 10 -7.30 -3.42 5.82
N ASP A 11 -7.61 -2.54 6.75
CA ASP A 11 -7.86 -1.14 6.47
C ASP A 11 -7.34 -0.30 7.63
N TYR A 12 -6.95 0.94 7.35
CA TYR A 12 -6.40 1.85 8.35
C TYR A 12 -7.26 3.09 8.46
N LYS A 13 -7.47 3.59 9.68
CA LYS A 13 -8.16 4.86 9.93
C LYS A 13 -7.23 6.08 9.85
N SER A 14 -5.92 5.85 9.91
CA SER A 14 -4.90 6.91 9.94
C SER A 14 -3.72 6.58 9.03
N ALA A 15 -3.12 7.63 8.46
CA ALA A 15 -1.91 7.51 7.64
C ALA A 15 -0.73 6.94 8.44
N ALA A 16 -0.62 7.28 9.72
CA ALA A 16 0.46 6.79 10.58
C ALA A 16 0.44 5.26 10.73
N ALA A 17 -0.74 4.65 10.88
CA ALA A 17 -0.89 3.20 10.95
C ALA A 17 -0.49 2.53 9.62
N ALA A 18 -0.94 3.08 8.50
CA ALA A 18 -0.60 2.58 7.17
C ALA A 18 0.92 2.64 6.90
N LYS A 19 1.57 3.77 7.23
CA LYS A 19 3.03 3.93 7.09
C LYS A 19 3.81 3.03 8.05
N LYS A 20 3.31 2.83 9.26
CA LYS A 20 3.93 1.91 10.23
C LYS A 20 3.91 0.49 9.68
N ASP A 21 2.77 0.02 9.20
CA ASP A 21 2.65 -1.34 8.65
C ASP A 21 3.50 -1.54 7.38
N TRP A 22 3.65 -0.51 6.54
CA TRP A 22 4.59 -0.54 5.41
C TRP A 22 6.05 -0.66 5.89
N LYS A 23 6.45 0.16 6.87
CA LYS A 23 7.81 0.15 7.44
C LYS A 23 8.12 -1.14 8.21
N ASP A 24 7.12 -1.71 8.87
CA ASP A 24 7.20 -3.01 9.55
C ASP A 24 7.32 -4.18 8.52
N GLY A 25 7.28 -3.87 7.22
CA GLY A 25 7.52 -4.83 6.14
C GLY A 25 6.34 -5.75 5.86
N LYS A 26 5.11 -5.33 6.21
CA LYS A 26 3.91 -6.08 5.87
C LYS A 26 3.57 -5.92 4.39
N ASP A 27 2.85 -6.90 3.86
CA ASP A 27 2.45 -6.90 2.46
C ASP A 27 1.31 -5.91 2.17
N PHE A 28 1.34 -5.31 0.99
CA PHE A 28 0.30 -4.50 0.39
C PHE A 28 0.07 -5.00 -1.04
N ILE A 29 -1.13 -4.83 -1.56
CA ILE A 29 -1.44 -5.23 -2.94
C ILE A 29 -1.22 -4.03 -3.86
N ILE A 30 -0.51 -4.25 -4.96
CA ILE A 30 -0.40 -3.27 -6.04
C ILE A 30 -1.79 -3.08 -6.64
N ALA A 31 -2.26 -1.84 -6.68
CA ALA A 31 -3.56 -1.44 -7.23
C ALA A 31 -3.34 -0.29 -8.20
N ASP A 32 -2.68 -0.60 -9.30
CA ASP A 32 -2.25 0.31 -10.34
C ASP A 32 -2.31 -0.39 -11.69
N LEU A 33 -3.33 -0.06 -12.49
CA LEU A 33 -3.58 -0.65 -13.81
C LEU A 33 -2.42 -0.43 -14.80
N SER A 34 -1.57 0.57 -14.57
CA SER A 34 -0.40 0.83 -15.42
C SER A 34 0.81 -0.04 -15.03
N ASN A 35 0.72 -0.76 -13.90
CA ASN A 35 1.78 -1.63 -13.42
C ASN A 35 1.52 -3.08 -13.89
N PRO A 36 2.48 -3.74 -14.56
CA PRO A 36 2.33 -5.15 -14.95
C PRO A 36 2.12 -6.11 -13.76
N TYR A 37 2.44 -5.68 -12.55
CA TYR A 37 2.25 -6.45 -11.32
C TYR A 37 0.97 -6.07 -10.55
N ASP A 38 -0.01 -5.45 -11.21
CA ASP A 38 -1.32 -5.18 -10.61
C ASP A 38 -1.94 -6.43 -9.97
N GLY A 39 -2.48 -6.27 -8.76
CA GLY A 39 -3.03 -7.36 -7.95
C GLY A 39 -2.00 -8.25 -7.24
N LYS A 40 -0.69 -8.02 -7.41
CA LYS A 40 0.35 -8.77 -6.69
C LYS A 40 0.68 -8.13 -5.33
N PRO A 41 1.08 -8.94 -4.33
CA PRO A 41 1.62 -8.42 -3.08
C PRO A 41 3.00 -7.78 -3.30
N CYS A 42 3.26 -6.72 -2.56
CA CYS A 42 4.53 -5.99 -2.49
C CYS A 42 4.75 -5.47 -1.07
N SER A 43 5.99 -5.14 -0.74
CA SER A 43 6.37 -4.60 0.56
C SER A 43 7.52 -3.60 0.41
N ILE A 44 7.93 -3.00 1.53
CA ILE A 44 9.11 -2.11 1.56
C ILE A 44 10.40 -2.81 1.07
N ARG A 45 10.45 -4.16 1.11
CA ARG A 45 11.61 -4.95 0.68
C ARG A 45 11.85 -4.86 -0.83
N ASP A 46 10.82 -4.51 -1.60
CA ASP A 46 10.92 -4.31 -3.05
C ASP A 46 11.57 -2.96 -3.42
N GLY A 47 11.88 -2.10 -2.44
CA GLY A 47 12.54 -0.81 -2.66
C GLY A 47 11.69 0.21 -3.41
N LEU A 48 10.37 0.00 -3.47
CA LEU A 48 9.44 0.83 -4.23
C LEU A 48 8.97 2.05 -3.41
N LYS A 49 8.92 3.22 -4.07
CA LYS A 49 8.18 4.38 -3.56
C LYS A 49 6.72 4.25 -3.94
N VAL A 50 5.86 4.10 -2.94
CA VAL A 50 4.44 3.79 -3.15
C VAL A 50 3.51 4.84 -2.55
N THR A 51 2.33 4.95 -3.15
CA THR A 51 1.21 5.70 -2.60
C THR A 51 0.21 4.70 -2.01
N ILE A 52 0.03 4.73 -0.70
CA ILE A 52 -0.88 3.83 0.00
C ILE A 52 -2.27 4.47 0.05
N ARG A 53 -3.28 3.81 -0.50
CA ARG A 53 -4.68 4.17 -0.26
C ARG A 53 -5.19 3.46 1.00
N TYR A 54 -5.88 4.19 1.87
CA TYR A 54 -6.41 3.68 3.13
C TYR A 54 -7.78 4.30 3.44
N ASN A 55 -8.43 3.83 4.52
CA ASN A 55 -9.76 4.23 4.94
C ASN A 55 -10.77 3.99 3.83
N LYS A 56 -10.98 2.73 3.48
CA LYS A 56 -11.83 2.29 2.36
C LYS A 56 -11.43 2.92 1.02
N LEU A 57 -10.13 3.05 0.77
CA LEU A 57 -9.55 3.64 -0.45
C LEU A 57 -9.85 5.14 -0.68
N GLN A 58 -10.44 5.82 0.30
CA GLN A 58 -10.85 7.22 0.19
C GLN A 58 -9.70 8.20 0.45
N LYS A 59 -8.69 7.77 1.22
CA LYS A 59 -7.55 8.62 1.58
C LYS A 59 -6.26 8.05 1.02
N ILE A 60 -5.28 8.93 0.79
CA ILE A 60 -3.97 8.57 0.25
C ILE A 60 -2.85 9.06 1.18
N THR A 61 -1.74 8.33 1.22
CA THR A 61 -0.51 8.78 1.86
C THR A 61 0.71 8.20 1.15
N THR A 62 1.83 8.89 1.22
CA THR A 62 3.11 8.43 0.66
C THR A 62 3.94 7.72 1.74
N ALA A 63 4.59 6.64 1.36
CA ALA A 63 5.44 5.85 2.25
C ALA A 63 6.84 5.61 1.66
#